data_AF-A0AAW9AP37-F1
#
_entry.id   AF-A0AAW9AP37-F1
#
_cell.length_a   1.000
_cell.length_b   1.000
_cell.length_c   1.000
_cell.angle_alpha   90.00
_cell.angle_beta   90.00
_cell.angle_gamma   90.00
#
_symmetry.space_group_name_H-M   'P 1'
#
loop_
_entity.id
_entity.type
_entity.pdbx_description
1 polymer ?
#
loop_
_entity_poly.entity_id
_entity_poly.type
_entity_poly.pdbx_seq_one_letter_code
_entity_poly.pdbx_strand_id
1 'polypeptide(L)' 'MSISSSEANQLIEMLKDRLEECCDCIEAGYEITRSAGYTTIDAELTVEGGRSFIDEASRYLEEQERASCNTPQ' A
#
# COMPACT_ATOMS: atom_id res chain seq x y z
N MET A 1 2.73 7.24 -25.32
CA MET A 1 3.28 8.07 -24.23
C MET A 1 4.07 7.15 -23.33
N SER A 2 5.36 7.39 -23.13
CA SER A 2 6.15 6.68 -22.13
C SER A 2 5.92 7.34 -20.78
N ILE A 3 5.49 6.59 -19.78
CA ILE A 3 5.41 7.08 -18.40
C ILE A 3 6.85 7.37 -17.94
N SER A 4 7.12 8.59 -17.48
CA SER A 4 8.41 8.92 -16.88
C SER A 4 8.55 8.23 -15.53
N SER A 5 9.79 7.97 -15.08
CA SER A 5 10.03 7.37 -13.76
C SER A 5 9.38 8.17 -12.62
N SER A 6 9.26 9.50 -12.78
CA SER A 6 8.59 10.38 -11.80
C SER A 6 7.09 10.11 -11.73
N GLU A 7 6.41 10.03 -12.89
CA GLU A 7 4.98 9.73 -12.95
C GLU A 7 4.67 8.32 -12.44
N ALA A 8 5.57 7.35 -12.67
CA ALA A 8 5.45 6.01 -12.12
C ALA A 8 5.54 6.01 -10.59
N ASN A 9 6.50 6.74 -10.01
CA ASN A 9 6.65 6.84 -8.55
C ASN A 9 5.43 7.49 -7.89
N GLN A 10 4.91 8.58 -8.48
CA GLN A 10 3.69 9.23 -7.98
C GLN A 10 2.47 8.30 -8.01
N LEU A 11 2.33 7.48 -9.07
CA LEU A 11 1.27 6.49 -9.14
C LEU A 11 1.40 5.45 -8.03
N ILE A 12 2.62 4.96 -7.77
CA ILE A 12 2.90 3.97 -6.72
C ILE A 12 2.59 4.56 -5.33
N GLU A 13 3.00 5.80 -5.08
CA GLU A 13 2.69 6.51 -3.83
C GLU A 13 1.18 6.64 -3.61
N MET A 14 0.44 7.12 -4.62
CA MET A 14 -1.01 7.23 -4.55
C MET A 14 -1.70 5.87 -4.32
N LEU A 15 -1.22 4.81 -4.96
CA LEU A 15 -1.77 3.45 -4.78
C LEU A 15 -1.49 2.93 -3.38
N LYS A 16 -0.28 3.16 -2.85
CA LYS A 16 0.11 2.80 -1.48
C LYS A 16 -0.81 3.47 -0.47
N ASP A 17 -0.95 4.79 -0.54
CA ASP A 17 -1.77 5.57 0.40
C ASP A 17 -3.24 5.14 0.34
N ARG A 18 -3.77 4.91 -0.87
CA ARG A 18 -5.16 4.47 -1.01
C ARG A 18 -5.39 3.05 -0.49
N LEU A 19 -4.39 2.18 -0.60
CA LEU A 19 -4.46 0.83 -0.08
C LEU A 19 -4.34 0.81 1.45
N GLU A 20 -3.54 1.71 2.02
CA GLU A 20 -3.44 1.91 3.47
C GLU A 20 -4.80 2.32 4.06
N GLU A 21 -5.43 3.36 3.50
CA GLU A 21 -6.78 3.78 3.90
C GLU A 21 -7.80 2.64 3.78
N CYS A 22 -7.70 1.83 2.73
CA CYS A 22 -8.58 0.68 2.51
C CYS A 22 -8.38 -0.39 3.58
N CYS A 23 -7.13 -0.72 3.91
CA CYS A 23 -6.80 -1.70 4.95
C CYS A 23 -7.32 -1.23 6.31
N ASP A 24 -7.08 0.02 6.68
CA ASP A 24 -7.57 0.61 7.93
C ASP A 24 -9.10 0.52 8.05
N CYS A 25 -9.81 0.81 6.94
CA CYS A 25 -11.26 0.70 6.89
C CYS A 25 -11.74 -0.74 7.08
N ILE A 26 -11.07 -1.72 6.48
CA ILE A 26 -11.42 -3.14 6.62
C ILE A 26 -11.20 -3.60 8.06
N GLU A 27 -10.05 -3.27 8.64
CA GLU A 27 -9.68 -3.67 10.02
C GLU A 27 -10.66 -3.09 11.05
N ALA A 28 -11.10 -1.84 10.87
CA ALA A 28 -12.12 -1.23 11.72
C ALA A 28 -13.46 -2.01 11.70
N GLY A 29 -13.75 -2.73 10.62
CA GLY A 29 -14.95 -3.54 10.46
C GLY A 29 -14.89 -4.94 11.10
N TYR A 30 -13.71 -5.41 11.52
CA TYR A 30 -13.55 -6.80 11.98
C TYR A 30 -14.36 -7.12 13.23
N GLU A 31 -14.28 -6.26 14.26
CA GLU A 31 -14.98 -6.51 15.51
C GLU A 31 -16.50 -6.54 15.30
N ILE A 32 -17.03 -5.60 14.50
CA ILE A 32 -18.46 -5.54 14.16
C ILE A 32 -18.88 -6.83 13.43
N THR A 33 -18.13 -7.25 12.42
CA THR A 33 -18.42 -8.44 11.62
C THR A 33 -18.43 -9.70 12.48
N ARG A 34 -17.42 -9.88 13.34
CA ARG A 34 -17.34 -11.00 14.28
C ARG A 34 -18.47 -10.96 15.31
N SER A 35 -18.82 -9.78 15.83
CA SER A 35 -19.91 -9.61 16.81
C SER A 35 -21.28 -9.97 16.22
N ALA A 36 -21.44 -9.80 14.91
CA ALA A 36 -22.63 -10.22 14.17
C ALA A 36 -22.64 -11.73 13.84
N GLY A 37 -21.61 -12.49 14.25
CA GLY A 37 -21.52 -13.93 14.05
C GLY A 37 -20.92 -14.36 12.71
N TYR A 38 -20.32 -13.44 11.95
CA TYR A 38 -19.69 -13.72 10.66
C TYR A 38 -18.17 -13.86 10.78
N THR A 39 -17.56 -14.55 9.83
CA THR A 39 -16.10 -14.69 9.74
C THR A 39 -15.49 -13.48 9.04
N THR A 40 -14.22 -13.19 9.36
CA THR A 40 -13.43 -12.10 8.77
C THR A 40 -12.24 -12.61 7.95
N ILE A 41 -12.13 -13.93 7.74
CA ILE A 41 -10.94 -14.60 7.17
C ILE A 41 -10.54 -14.00 5.83
N ASP A 42 -11.47 -13.84 4.88
CA ASP A 42 -11.14 -13.30 3.55
C ASP A 42 -10.72 -11.83 3.62
N ALA A 43 -11.29 -11.08 4.56
CA ALA A 43 -10.96 -9.67 4.77
C ALA A 43 -9.59 -9.52 5.46
N GLU A 44 -9.23 -10.44 6.37
CA GLU A 44 -7.89 -10.54 6.98
C GLU A 44 -6.83 -10.89 5.94
N LEU A 45 -7.10 -11.87 5.08
CA LEU A 45 -6.20 -12.22 3.98
C LEU A 45 -6.02 -11.06 2.99
N THR A 46 -7.08 -10.30 2.73
CA THR A 46 -7.03 -9.10 1.88
C THR A 46 -6.13 -8.02 2.50
N VAL A 47 -6.27 -7.77 3.81
CA VAL A 47 -5.44 -6.80 4.52
C VAL A 47 -3.98 -7.27 4.59
N GLU A 48 -3.72 -8.55 4.83
CA GLU A 48 -2.36 -9.11 4.82
C GLU A 48 -1.66 -8.85 3.47
N GLY A 49 -2.35 -9.15 2.36
CA GLY A 49 -1.84 -8.85 1.03
C GLY A 49 -1.64 -7.35 0.80
N GLY A 50 -2.57 -6.52 1.29
CA GLY A 50 -2.49 -5.07 1.18
C GLY A 50 -1.28 -4.48 1.92
N ARG A 51 -1.06 -4.90 3.17
CA ARG A 51 0.08 -4.49 4.00
C ARG A 51 1.41 -4.93 3.37
N SER A 52 1.47 -6.15 2.84
CA SER A 52 2.65 -6.65 2.11
C SER A 52 2.99 -5.78 0.89
N PHE A 53 1.99 -5.36 0.11
CA PHE A 53 2.21 -4.43 -0.99
C PHE A 53 2.68 -3.05 -0.53
N ILE A 54 2.09 -2.51 0.55
CA ILE A 54 2.45 -1.19 1.10
C ILE A 54 3.92 -1.18 1.55
N ASP A 55 4.37 -2.24 2.21
CA ASP A 55 5.77 -2.39 2.65
C ASP A 55 6.73 -2.39 1.46
N GLU A 56 6.43 -3.17 0.42
CA GLU A 56 7.27 -3.25 -0.78
C GLU A 56 7.27 -1.93 -1.56
N ALA A 57 6.10 -1.28 -1.69
CA ALA A 57 5.98 0.03 -2.35
C ALA A 57 6.78 1.11 -1.60
N SER A 58 6.75 1.10 -0.27
CA SER A 58 7.52 2.05 0.56
C SER A 58 9.02 1.86 0.33
N ARG A 59 9.51 0.62 0.41
CA ARG A 59 10.92 0.30 0.14
C ARG A 59 11.34 0.70 -1.27
N TYR A 60 10.50 0.44 -2.27
CA TYR A 60 10.77 0.84 -3.65
C TYR A 60 10.93 2.37 -3.77
N LEU A 61 10.01 3.15 -3.20
CA LEU A 61 10.05 4.62 -3.26
C LEU A 61 11.28 5.19 -2.55
N GLU A 62 11.63 4.67 -1.37
CA GLU A 62 12.85 5.04 -0.65
C GLU A 62 14.12 4.76 -1.47
N GLU A 63 14.17 3.63 -2.18
CA GLU A 63 15.28 3.30 -3.08
C GLU A 63 15.38 4.26 -4.27
N GLN A 64 14.25 4.68 -4.85
CA GLN A 64 14.23 5.65 -5.94
C GLN A 64 14.67 7.05 -5.49
N GLU A 65 14.24 7.50 -4.30
CA GLU A 65 14.69 8.77 -3.72
C GLU A 65 16.21 8.76 -3.49
N ARG A 66 16.74 7.67 -2.91
CA ARG A 66 18.18 7.50 -2.69
C ARG A 66 18.95 7.47 -4.01
N ALA A 67 18.42 6.84 -5.06
CA ALA A 67 19.06 6.82 -6.37
C ALA A 67 19.14 8.22 -6.98
N SER A 68 18.08 9.03 -6.82
CA SER A 68 18.04 10.43 -7.27
C SER A 68 19.11 11.30 -6.59
N CYS A 69 19.34 11.12 -5.28
CA CYS A 69 20.34 11.87 -4.51
C CYS A 69 21.81 11.52 -4.82
N ASN A 70 22.09 10.37 -5.44
CA ASN A 70 23.45 9.87 -5.68
C ASN A 70 23.99 10.18 -7.10
N THR A 71 23.29 10.99 -7.88
CA THR A 71 23.73 11.37 -9.23
C THR A 71 24.91 12.35 -9.14
N PRO A 72 26.11 12.05 -9.70
CA PRO A 72 27.20 13.02 -9.76
C PRO A 72 26.77 14.25 -10.58
N GLN A 73 26.94 15.44 -10.02
CA GLN A 73 26.77 16.72 -10.74
C GLN A 73 27.85 16.93 -11.80
#